data_AF-A0A421J6Q9-F1
#
_entry.id   AF-A0A421J6Q9-F1
#
_cell.length_a   1.000
_cell.length_b   1.000
_cell.length_c   1.000
_cell.angle_alpha   90.00
_cell.angle_beta   90.00
_cell.angle_gamma   90.00
#
_symmetry.space_group_name_H-M   'P 1'
#
loop_
_entity.id
_entity.type
_entity.pdbx_description
1 polymer ?
#
loop_
_entity_poly.entity_id
_entity_poly.type
_entity_poly.pdbx_seq_one_letter_code
_entity_poly.pdbx_strand_id
1 'polypeptide(L)'
;MSSEDRKSEVRAKLAMLKKKRLDASNENRKEVYKERRKMTTKSPDEVHDANIKDEKQPERARNWDYTIQEDAEWTRRSTKKNSGSQNMNKLAESTYKKEIEDMKIDKEAYKQAKTDTIPSSNSAHHIDPEKAKFLAEKVAADNDRRYNRRQSGREDGGNYINEKNRQFNMKLKREKRQKTGDI
;
A
#
# COMPACT_ATOMS: atom_id res chain seq x y z
N MET A 1 -7.94 -38.63 50.47
CA MET A 1 -7.64 -39.10 49.10
C MET A 1 -6.18 -39.47 49.03
N SER A 2 -5.87 -40.73 48.72
CA SER A 2 -4.49 -41.24 48.67
C SER A 2 -3.72 -40.57 47.52
N SER A 3 -2.39 -40.54 47.60
CA SER A 3 -1.54 -40.04 46.50
C SER A 3 -1.71 -40.87 45.22
N GLU A 4 -2.11 -42.13 45.36
CA GLU A 4 -2.38 -43.06 44.26
C GLU A 4 -3.69 -42.73 43.52
N ASP A 5 -4.72 -42.28 44.25
CA ASP A 5 -6.01 -41.87 43.67
C ASP A 5 -5.85 -40.64 42.76
N ARG A 6 -5.00 -39.69 43.16
CA ARG A 6 -4.69 -38.52 42.32
C ARG A 6 -3.91 -38.89 41.06
N LYS A 7 -3.00 -39.86 41.16
CA LYS A 7 -2.23 -40.35 39.99
C LYS A 7 -3.11 -41.12 39.01
N SER A 8 -4.09 -41.90 39.50
CA SER A 8 -5.03 -42.64 38.65
C SER A 8 -5.98 -41.69 37.92
N GLU A 9 -6.48 -40.65 38.59
CA GLU A 9 -7.32 -39.61 37.99
C GLU A 9 -6.59 -38.83 36.89
N VAL A 10 -5.33 -38.44 37.12
CA VAL A 10 -4.50 -37.76 36.11
C VAL A 10 -4.26 -38.66 34.88
N ARG A 11 -4.02 -39.96 35.09
CA ARG A 11 -3.86 -40.92 33.98
C ARG A 11 -5.16 -41.09 33.19
N ALA A 12 -6.30 -41.17 33.87
CA ALA A 12 -7.61 -41.24 33.23
C ALA A 12 -7.91 -39.99 32.40
N LYS A 13 -7.63 -38.80 32.94
CA LYS A 13 -7.77 -37.53 32.23
C LYS A 13 -6.86 -37.45 31.01
N LEU A 14 -5.61 -37.91 31.11
CA LEU A 14 -4.68 -37.98 29.99
C LEU A 14 -5.18 -38.93 28.89
N ALA A 15 -5.74 -40.08 29.25
CA ALA A 15 -6.32 -41.01 28.29
C ALA A 15 -7.52 -40.40 27.55
N MET A 16 -8.40 -39.68 28.25
CA MET A 16 -9.51 -38.95 27.63
C MET A 16 -9.02 -37.87 26.65
N LEU A 17 -7.98 -37.10 27.02
CA LEU A 17 -7.42 -36.08 26.15
C LEU A 17 -6.78 -36.67 24.89
N LYS A 18 -6.08 -37.80 25.02
CA LYS A 18 -5.52 -38.53 23.86
C LYS A 18 -6.62 -39.02 22.93
N LYS A 19 -7.74 -39.54 23.46
CA LYS A 19 -8.90 -39.95 22.66
C LYS A 19 -9.54 -38.77 21.93
N LYS A 20 -9.82 -37.67 22.64
CA LYS A 20 -10.36 -36.43 22.02
C LYS A 20 -9.48 -35.90 20.90
N ARG A 21 -8.15 -35.95 21.08
CA ARG A 21 -7.19 -35.54 20.04
C ARG A 21 -7.29 -36.42 18.80
N LEU A 22 -7.43 -37.73 18.98
CA LEU A 22 -7.55 -38.68 17.87
C LEU A 22 -8.88 -38.48 17.12
N ASP A 23 -9.98 -38.30 17.84
CA ASP A 23 -11.30 -38.07 17.27
C ASP A 23 -11.33 -36.80 16.43
N ALA A 24 -10.80 -35.68 16.97
CA ALA A 24 -10.67 -34.42 16.22
C ALA A 24 -9.78 -34.56 14.98
N SER A 25 -8.67 -35.30 15.06
CA SER A 25 -7.81 -35.56 13.90
C SER A 25 -8.52 -36.37 12.81
N ASN A 26 -9.37 -37.32 13.20
CA ASN A 26 -10.14 -38.13 12.26
C ASN A 26 -11.26 -37.32 11.62
N GLU A 27 -11.91 -36.43 12.37
CA GLU A 27 -12.93 -35.49 11.84
C GLU A 27 -12.33 -34.53 10.83
N ASN A 28 -11.21 -33.86 11.17
CA ASN A 28 -10.50 -32.99 10.24
C ASN A 28 -10.12 -33.72 8.94
N ARG A 29 -9.63 -34.97 9.06
CA ARG A 29 -9.28 -35.78 7.89
C ARG A 29 -10.51 -36.09 7.01
N LYS A 30 -11.66 -36.38 7.61
CA LYS A 30 -12.92 -36.60 6.89
C LYS A 30 -13.40 -35.33 6.19
N GLU A 31 -13.26 -34.16 6.82
CA GLU A 31 -13.64 -32.87 6.23
C GLU A 31 -12.78 -32.53 5.02
N VAL A 32 -11.46 -32.69 5.11
CA VAL A 32 -10.53 -32.50 3.99
C VAL A 32 -10.89 -33.41 2.81
N TYR A 33 -11.23 -34.68 3.06
CA TYR A 33 -11.67 -35.58 1.98
C TYR A 33 -13.02 -35.16 1.37
N LYS A 34 -13.98 -34.68 2.17
CA LYS A 34 -15.26 -34.16 1.67
C LYS A 34 -15.05 -32.93 0.80
N GLU A 35 -14.18 -32.02 1.21
CA GLU A 35 -13.84 -30.81 0.47
C GLU A 35 -13.15 -31.16 -0.85
N ARG A 36 -12.14 -32.04 -0.83
CA ARG A 36 -11.47 -32.50 -2.05
C ARG A 36 -12.44 -33.17 -3.03
N ARG A 37 -13.40 -33.95 -2.52
CA ARG A 37 -14.46 -34.56 -3.35
C ARG A 37 -15.41 -33.51 -3.95
N LYS A 38 -15.76 -32.45 -3.21
CA LYS A 38 -16.56 -31.33 -3.74
C LYS A 38 -15.82 -30.58 -4.85
N MET A 39 -14.51 -30.41 -4.71
CA MET A 39 -13.68 -29.79 -5.75
C MET A 39 -13.59 -30.63 -7.03
N THR A 40 -13.56 -31.96 -6.93
CA THR A 40 -13.50 -32.84 -8.11
C THR A 40 -14.85 -33.09 -8.78
N THR A 41 -15.97 -32.84 -8.10
CA THR A 41 -17.34 -33.08 -8.62
C THR A 41 -18.02 -31.83 -9.15
N LYS A 42 -17.44 -30.63 -8.97
CA LYS A 42 -17.84 -29.43 -9.69
C LYS A 42 -17.33 -29.50 -11.12
N SER A 43 -18.16 -30.03 -12.02
CA SER A 43 -17.95 -29.95 -13.46
C SER A 43 -17.99 -28.48 -13.93
N PRO A 44 -17.21 -28.08 -14.95
CA PRO A 44 -17.16 -26.71 -15.45
C PRO A 44 -18.47 -26.17 -16.04
N ASP A 45 -19.45 -27.03 -16.34
CA ASP A 45 -20.63 -26.67 -17.15
C ASP A 45 -21.83 -26.09 -16.37
N GLU A 46 -21.76 -26.00 -15.02
CA GLU A 46 -22.89 -25.46 -14.22
C GLU A 46 -22.78 -23.96 -13.88
N VAL A 47 -21.82 -23.21 -14.45
CA VAL A 47 -21.55 -21.83 -14.03
C VAL A 47 -22.26 -20.76 -14.89
N HIS A 48 -23.02 -21.14 -15.92
CA HIS A 48 -23.55 -20.17 -16.88
C HIS A 48 -25.04 -19.79 -16.81
N ASP A 49 -25.85 -20.31 -15.87
CA ASP A 49 -27.30 -20.06 -15.92
C ASP A 49 -27.97 -19.71 -14.57
N ALA A 50 -27.39 -18.78 -13.82
CA ALA A 50 -28.08 -18.15 -12.69
C ALA A 50 -27.73 -16.67 -12.57
N ASN A 51 -28.14 -15.91 -13.58
CA ASN A 51 -28.20 -14.46 -13.49
C ASN A 51 -29.46 -14.06 -12.68
N ILE A 52 -29.30 -13.03 -11.83
CA ILE A 52 -30.36 -12.20 -11.24
C ILE A 52 -31.10 -12.82 -10.04
N LYS A 53 -30.62 -12.48 -8.83
CA LYS A 53 -31.49 -11.97 -7.75
C LYS A 53 -30.68 -11.10 -6.79
N ASP A 54 -31.21 -9.90 -6.59
CA ASP A 54 -30.76 -8.89 -5.66
C ASP A 54 -30.51 -9.45 -4.27
N GLU A 55 -29.25 -9.47 -3.84
CA GLU A 55 -28.92 -9.41 -2.43
C GLU A 55 -27.53 -8.80 -2.32
N LYS A 56 -27.46 -7.62 -1.68
CA LYS A 56 -26.23 -7.04 -1.17
C LYS A 56 -25.59 -8.06 -0.23
N GLN A 57 -24.78 -8.96 -0.77
CA GLN A 57 -23.85 -9.71 0.05
C GLN A 57 -22.90 -8.70 0.68
N PRO A 58 -22.71 -8.72 2.01
CA PRO A 58 -21.82 -7.78 2.64
C PRO A 58 -20.44 -8.00 2.03
N GLU A 59 -19.84 -6.95 1.46
CA GLU A 59 -18.47 -6.98 0.89
C GLU A 59 -17.46 -7.65 1.84
N ARG A 60 -17.77 -7.67 3.14
CA ARG A 60 -17.08 -8.39 4.21
C ARG A 60 -16.92 -9.92 3.99
N ALA A 61 -17.83 -10.59 3.30
CA ALA A 61 -17.72 -12.03 3.01
C ALA A 61 -16.75 -12.34 1.87
N ARG A 62 -16.44 -11.34 1.02
CA ARG A 62 -15.51 -11.43 -0.12
C ARG A 62 -14.06 -11.07 0.26
N ASN A 63 -13.85 -10.53 1.46
CA ASN A 63 -12.53 -10.06 1.93
C ASN A 63 -11.49 -11.16 2.20
N TRP A 64 -11.82 -12.44 2.02
CA TRP A 64 -10.96 -13.57 2.37
C TRP A 64 -10.41 -14.33 1.15
N ASP A 65 -10.95 -14.08 -0.04
CA ASP A 65 -10.54 -14.73 -1.30
C ASP A 65 -9.97 -13.71 -2.30
N TYR A 66 -9.11 -12.78 -1.84
CA TYR A 66 -8.38 -11.94 -2.78
C TYR A 66 -7.45 -12.83 -3.60
N THR A 67 -7.63 -12.81 -4.92
CA THR A 67 -6.65 -13.41 -5.82
C THR A 67 -5.32 -12.67 -5.69
N ILE A 68 -4.19 -13.34 -5.95
CA ILE A 68 -2.85 -12.73 -5.85
C ILE A 68 -2.75 -11.41 -6.67
N GLN A 69 -3.50 -11.34 -7.78
CA GLN A 69 -3.59 -10.15 -8.61
C GLN A 69 -4.34 -9.01 -7.91
N GLU A 70 -5.46 -9.30 -7.25
CA GLU A 70 -6.23 -8.31 -6.50
C GLU A 70 -5.51 -7.86 -5.23
N ASP A 71 -4.75 -8.73 -4.56
CA ASP A 71 -3.92 -8.35 -3.41
C ASP A 71 -2.75 -7.44 -3.82
N ALA A 72 -2.13 -7.70 -4.98
CA ALA A 72 -1.12 -6.83 -5.58
C ALA A 72 -1.72 -5.47 -5.96
N GLU A 73 -2.92 -5.44 -6.56
CA GLU A 73 -3.63 -4.20 -6.85
C GLU A 73 -4.05 -3.45 -5.58
N TRP A 74 -4.50 -4.15 -4.55
CA TRP A 74 -4.88 -3.58 -3.27
C TRP A 74 -3.67 -2.98 -2.56
N THR A 75 -2.54 -3.68 -2.56
CA THR A 75 -1.26 -3.17 -2.05
C THR A 75 -0.80 -1.94 -2.83
N ARG A 76 -0.97 -1.92 -4.16
CA ARG A 76 -0.66 -0.76 -5.01
C ARG A 76 -1.61 0.42 -4.77
N ARG A 77 -2.86 0.17 -4.36
CA ARG A 77 -3.85 1.20 -3.98
C ARG A 77 -3.61 1.71 -2.55
N SER A 78 -3.21 0.85 -1.62
CA SER A 78 -2.98 1.21 -0.21
C SER A 78 -1.67 1.99 -0.03
N THR A 79 -0.60 1.60 -0.72
CA THR A 79 0.69 2.33 -0.74
C THR A 79 0.60 3.73 -1.36
N LYS A 80 -0.41 4.00 -2.20
CA LYS A 80 -0.69 5.34 -2.75
C LYS A 80 -1.35 6.30 -1.75
N LYS A 81 -1.83 5.82 -0.61
CA LYS A 81 -2.37 6.69 0.44
C LYS A 81 -1.20 7.23 1.26
N ASN A 82 -0.82 8.49 1.02
CA ASN A 82 0.14 9.21 1.86
C ASN A 82 -0.38 9.20 3.31
N SER A 83 0.20 8.36 4.16
CA SER A 83 -0.15 8.28 5.57
C SER A 83 0.42 9.49 6.32
N GLY A 84 -0.36 10.56 6.39
CA GLY A 84 -0.05 11.72 7.23
C GLY A 84 1.34 12.36 7.04
N SER A 85 1.79 13.07 8.08
CA SER A 85 3.08 13.75 8.12
C SER A 85 4.22 12.73 8.16
N GLN A 86 4.83 12.46 7.00
CA GLN A 86 6.02 11.62 6.90
C GLN A 86 7.21 12.28 7.62
N ASN A 87 8.13 11.44 8.12
CA ASN A 87 9.46 11.89 8.54
C ASN A 87 10.14 12.63 7.36
N MET A 88 10.70 13.82 7.61
CA MET A 88 11.34 14.65 6.57
C MET A 88 12.42 13.89 5.81
N ASN A 89 13.15 12.99 6.47
CA ASN A 89 14.18 12.17 5.83
C ASN A 89 13.57 11.18 4.83
N LYS A 90 12.45 10.53 5.18
CA LYS A 90 11.75 9.60 4.28
C LYS A 90 11.13 10.34 3.09
N LEU A 91 10.61 11.55 3.34
CA LEU A 91 10.10 12.41 2.28
C LEU A 91 11.22 12.77 1.31
N ALA A 92 12.37 13.23 1.81
CA ALA A 92 13.54 13.56 1.00
C ALA A 92 14.04 12.37 0.18
N GLU A 93 14.10 11.18 0.79
CA GLU A 93 14.48 9.94 0.10
C GLU A 93 13.49 9.60 -1.03
N SER A 94 12.19 9.73 -0.77
CA SER A 94 11.15 9.46 -1.77
C SER A 94 11.21 10.42 -2.96
N THR A 95 11.47 11.72 -2.70
CA THR A 95 11.63 12.72 -3.76
C THR A 95 12.89 12.48 -4.57
N TYR A 96 14.00 12.14 -3.91
CA TYR A 96 15.26 11.80 -4.55
C TYR A 96 15.14 10.59 -5.48
N LYS A 97 14.53 9.50 -4.99
CA LYS A 97 14.30 8.28 -5.78
C LYS A 97 13.47 8.57 -7.04
N LYS A 98 12.41 9.35 -6.89
CA LYS A 98 11.57 9.77 -8.01
C LYS A 98 12.35 10.59 -9.04
N GLU A 99 13.15 11.55 -8.58
CA GLU A 99 13.93 12.41 -9.48
C GLU A 99 14.97 11.61 -10.26
N ILE A 100 15.58 10.58 -9.67
CA ILE A 100 16.51 9.67 -10.35
C ILE A 100 15.81 8.78 -11.37
N GLU A 101 14.63 8.26 -11.05
CA GLU A 101 13.85 7.43 -11.98
C GLU A 101 13.54 8.20 -13.28
N ASP A 102 13.23 9.50 -13.15
CA ASP A 102 12.97 10.38 -14.29
C ASP A 102 14.25 10.83 -15.03
N MET A 103 15.46 10.58 -14.50
CA MET A 103 16.72 10.96 -15.13
C MET A 103 17.17 9.94 -16.19
N LYS A 104 17.27 10.40 -17.44
CA LYS A 104 17.88 9.64 -18.53
C LYS A 104 19.39 9.85 -18.54
N ILE A 105 20.15 8.77 -18.36
CA ILE A 105 21.61 8.81 -18.38
C ILE A 105 22.11 8.53 -19.80
N ASP A 106 22.86 9.47 -20.37
CA ASP A 106 23.58 9.26 -21.62
C ASP A 106 24.84 8.41 -21.38
N LYS A 107 24.80 7.15 -21.86
CA LYS A 107 25.88 6.18 -21.69
C LYS A 107 27.08 6.48 -22.60
N GLU A 108 26.90 7.17 -23.72
CA GLU A 108 27.96 7.44 -24.69
C GLU A 108 28.80 8.62 -24.25
N ALA A 109 28.15 9.74 -23.89
CA ALA A 109 28.82 10.89 -23.30
C ALA A 109 29.58 10.52 -22.01
N TYR A 110 29.04 9.59 -21.22
CA TYR A 110 29.72 9.08 -20.03
C TYR A 110 31.03 8.33 -20.36
N LYS A 111 31.04 7.50 -21.42
CA LYS A 111 32.25 6.77 -21.83
C LYS A 111 33.35 7.71 -22.31
N GLN A 112 33.00 8.71 -23.10
CA GLN A 112 33.93 9.75 -23.57
C GLN A 112 34.51 10.54 -22.39
N ALA A 113 33.65 11.02 -21.49
CA ALA A 113 34.12 11.73 -20.29
C ALA A 113 35.02 10.84 -19.42
N LYS A 114 34.74 9.53 -19.32
CA LYS A 114 35.54 8.60 -18.53
C LYS A 114 36.94 8.37 -19.10
N THR A 115 37.13 8.40 -20.42
CA THR A 115 38.47 8.29 -21.02
C THR A 115 39.28 9.56 -20.81
N ASP A 116 38.61 10.71 -20.80
CA ASP A 116 39.26 12.02 -20.78
C ASP A 116 39.59 12.49 -19.36
N THR A 117 38.92 11.95 -18.34
CA THR A 117 39.06 12.40 -16.95
C THR A 117 40.08 11.56 -16.17
N ILE A 118 41.21 12.18 -15.82
CA ILE A 118 42.13 11.64 -14.80
C ILE A 118 41.52 11.98 -13.42
N PRO A 119 41.37 11.01 -12.49
CA PRO A 119 40.80 11.27 -11.16
C PRO A 119 41.79 12.10 -10.33
N SER A 120 41.68 13.42 -10.43
CA SER A 120 42.42 14.38 -9.60
C SER A 120 41.46 15.01 -8.60
N SER A 121 41.74 14.87 -7.30
CA SER A 121 40.86 15.37 -6.23
C SER A 121 40.75 16.89 -6.19
N ASN A 122 41.61 17.62 -6.92
CA ASN A 122 41.72 19.07 -6.87
C ASN A 122 41.38 19.74 -8.22
N SER A 123 40.85 19.00 -9.21
CA SER A 123 40.42 19.61 -10.48
C SER A 123 39.04 20.23 -10.37
N ALA A 124 38.94 21.52 -10.70
CA ALA A 124 37.67 22.18 -10.93
C ALA A 124 36.97 21.48 -12.11
N HIS A 125 35.85 20.80 -11.82
CA HIS A 125 35.05 20.17 -12.86
C HIS A 125 34.44 21.26 -13.76
N HIS A 126 34.94 21.35 -15.00
CA HIS A 126 34.34 22.22 -16.01
C HIS A 126 33.06 21.57 -16.52
N ILE A 127 31.92 22.12 -16.12
CA ILE A 127 30.60 21.63 -16.53
C ILE A 127 30.22 22.33 -17.83
N ASP A 128 29.82 21.54 -18.81
CA ASP A 128 29.25 22.03 -20.07
C ASP A 128 28.06 22.98 -19.78
N PRO A 129 28.07 24.24 -20.28
CA PRO A 129 27.01 25.21 -20.01
C PRO A 129 25.62 24.71 -20.44
N GLU A 130 25.52 23.88 -21.47
CA GLU A 130 24.23 23.33 -21.91
C GLU A 130 23.63 22.37 -20.87
N LYS A 131 24.46 21.57 -20.21
CA LYS A 131 24.03 20.68 -19.11
C LYS A 131 23.60 21.48 -17.88
N ALA A 132 24.28 22.60 -17.60
CA ALA A 132 23.91 23.51 -16.52
C ALA A 132 22.56 24.19 -16.79
N LYS A 133 22.32 24.64 -18.03
CA LYS A 133 21.02 25.20 -18.45
C LYS A 133 19.90 24.17 -18.31
N PHE A 134 20.10 22.94 -18.79
CA PHE A 134 19.11 21.86 -18.66
C PHE A 134 18.70 21.62 -17.20
N LEU A 135 19.67 21.60 -16.28
CA LEU A 135 19.38 21.46 -14.85
C LEU A 135 18.56 22.65 -14.32
N ALA A 136 18.94 23.88 -14.68
CA ALA A 136 18.23 25.09 -14.27
C ALA A 136 16.77 25.10 -14.78
N GLU A 137 16.55 24.72 -16.04
CA GLU A 137 15.21 24.60 -16.63
C GLU A 137 14.36 23.54 -15.92
N LYS A 138 14.94 22.38 -15.60
CA LYS A 138 14.23 21.33 -14.82
C LYS A 138 13.77 21.86 -13.46
N VAL A 139 14.65 22.57 -12.75
CA VAL A 139 14.33 23.18 -11.45
C VAL A 139 13.24 24.24 -11.58
N ALA A 140 13.30 25.08 -12.62
CA ALA A 140 12.29 26.10 -12.90
C ALA A 140 10.91 25.46 -13.19
N ALA A 141 10.87 24.44 -14.06
CA ALA A 141 9.64 23.72 -14.41
C ALA A 141 8.99 23.06 -13.18
N ASP A 142 9.80 22.48 -12.28
CA ASP A 142 9.30 21.91 -11.03
C ASP A 142 8.73 22.97 -10.09
N ASN A 143 9.31 24.18 -10.06
CA ASN A 143 8.77 25.30 -9.30
C ASN A 143 7.44 25.79 -9.87
N ASP A 144 7.34 25.95 -11.18
CA ASP A 144 6.10 26.36 -11.86
C ASP A 144 4.97 25.37 -11.64
N ARG A 145 5.27 24.07 -11.71
CA ARG A 145 4.30 23.01 -11.38
C ARG A 145 3.80 23.13 -9.93
N ARG A 146 4.70 23.44 -8.98
CA ARG A 146 4.33 23.66 -7.57
C ARG A 146 3.51 24.93 -7.40
N TYR A 147 3.84 25.99 -8.13
CA TYR A 147 3.12 27.26 -8.13
C TYR A 147 1.69 27.09 -8.64
N ASN A 148 1.51 26.47 -9.81
CA ASN A 148 0.20 26.23 -10.43
C ASN A 148 -0.73 25.40 -9.53
N ARG A 149 -0.18 24.41 -8.82
CA ARG A 149 -0.97 23.64 -7.83
C ARG A 149 -1.52 24.52 -6.70
N ARG A 150 -0.78 25.55 -6.26
CA ARG A 150 -1.24 26.48 -5.21
C ARG A 150 -2.36 27.39 -5.72
N GLN A 151 -2.36 27.72 -7.02
CA GLN A 151 -3.37 28.59 -7.64
C GLN A 151 -4.70 27.86 -7.88
N SER A 152 -4.66 26.59 -8.27
CA SER A 152 -5.86 25.80 -8.59
C SER A 152 -6.89 25.68 -7.44
N GLY A 153 -6.47 25.89 -6.18
CA GLY A 153 -7.38 25.88 -5.02
C GLY A 153 -8.05 27.22 -4.68
N ARG A 154 -7.89 28.24 -5.53
CA ARG A 154 -8.36 29.62 -5.27
C ARG A 154 -9.81 29.90 -5.65
N GLU A 155 -10.60 28.92 -6.08
CA GLU A 155 -12.01 29.11 -6.38
C GLU A 155 -12.91 28.32 -5.42
N ASP A 156 -12.90 28.68 -4.14
CA ASP A 156 -13.92 28.23 -3.19
C ASP A 156 -14.92 29.38 -3.12
N GLY A 157 -16.01 29.29 -3.88
CA GLY A 157 -17.01 30.35 -4.12
C GLY A 157 -17.83 30.75 -2.88
N GLY A 158 -17.22 30.79 -1.69
CA GLY A 158 -17.82 31.28 -0.47
C GLY A 158 -17.72 32.80 -0.33
N ASN A 159 -18.70 33.39 0.36
CA ASN A 159 -18.69 34.81 0.69
C ASN A 159 -17.68 35.09 1.81
N TYR A 160 -16.45 35.40 1.42
CA TYR A 160 -15.38 35.77 2.34
C TYR A 160 -15.16 37.27 2.36
N ILE A 161 -15.07 37.84 3.56
CA ILE A 161 -14.79 39.28 3.74
C ILE A 161 -13.35 39.61 3.33
N ASN A 162 -12.40 38.69 3.57
CA ASN A 162 -11.00 38.82 3.14
C ASN A 162 -10.35 37.44 2.91
N GLU A 163 -9.15 37.42 2.30
CA GLU A 163 -8.41 36.20 1.98
C GLU A 163 -7.96 35.42 3.24
N LYS A 164 -7.67 36.10 4.35
CA LYS A 164 -7.30 35.44 5.62
C LYS A 164 -8.49 34.70 6.24
N ASN A 165 -9.67 35.32 6.23
CA ASN A 165 -10.94 34.78 6.70
C ASN A 165 -11.33 33.57 5.84
N ARG A 166 -11.12 33.66 4.52
CA ARG A 166 -11.22 32.52 3.63
C ARG A 166 -10.33 31.34 4.05
N GLN A 167 -9.03 31.57 4.20
CA GLN A 167 -8.07 30.52 4.58
C GLN A 167 -8.41 29.91 5.95
N PHE A 168 -8.86 30.73 6.88
CA PHE A 168 -9.33 30.29 8.20
C PHE A 168 -10.57 29.40 8.11
N ASN A 169 -11.60 29.82 7.36
CA ASN A 169 -12.80 29.03 7.14
C ASN A 169 -12.49 27.71 6.42
N MET A 170 -11.56 27.71 5.48
CA MET A 170 -11.06 26.49 4.84
C MET A 170 -10.38 25.56 5.84
N LYS A 171 -9.61 26.09 6.79
CA LYS A 171 -9.03 25.29 7.88
C LYS A 171 -10.13 24.68 8.76
N LEU A 172 -11.14 25.46 9.16
CA LEU A 172 -12.27 24.96 9.94
C LEU A 172 -13.04 23.86 9.21
N LYS A 173 -13.29 24.01 7.90
CA LYS A 173 -13.93 22.97 7.07
C LYS A 173 -13.13 21.65 7.10
N ARG A 174 -11.79 21.71 7.03
CA ARG A 174 -10.92 20.52 7.10
C ARG A 174 -11.05 19.78 8.43
N GLU A 175 -11.00 20.51 9.54
CA GLU A 175 -11.12 19.95 10.90
C GLU A 175 -12.52 19.36 11.15
N LYS A 176 -13.59 20.05 10.75
CA LYS A 176 -14.96 19.56 10.91
C LYS A 176 -15.18 18.26 10.15
N ARG A 177 -14.67 18.14 8.92
CA ARG A 177 -14.75 16.93 8.10
C ARG A 177 -14.07 15.72 8.77
N GLN A 178 -12.98 15.94 9.50
CA GLN A 178 -12.33 14.87 10.26
C GLN A 178 -13.21 14.40 11.41
N LYS A 179 -13.79 15.33 12.19
CA LYS A 179 -14.61 15.00 13.36
C LYS A 179 -15.96 14.34 13.03
N THR A 180 -16.59 14.70 11.90
CA THR A 180 -17.87 14.11 11.49
C THR A 180 -17.74 12.77 10.75
N GLY A 181 -16.50 12.33 10.45
CA GLY A 181 -16.26 11.01 9.87
C GLY A 181 -16.02 9.90 10.90
N ASP A 182 -15.88 10.27 12.18
CA ASP A 182 -15.65 9.36 13.31
C ASP A 182 -16.94 9.10 14.14
N ILE A 183 -18.11 9.58 13.68
CA ILE A 183 -19.45 9.26 14.20
C ILE A 183 -20.19 8.49 13.12
#